data_AF-A0AAF1B5J8-F1
#
_entry.id   AF-A0AAF1B5J8-F1
#
_cell.length_a   1.000
_cell.length_b   1.000
_cell.length_c   1.000
_cell.angle_alpha   90.00
_cell.angle_beta   90.00
_cell.angle_gamma   90.00
#
_symmetry.space_group_name_H-M   'P 1'
#
loop_
_entity.id
_entity.type
_entity.pdbx_description
1 polymer ?
#
loop_
_entity_poly.entity_id
_entity_poly.type
_entity_poly.pdbx_seq_one_letter_code
_entity_poly.pdbx_strand_id
1 'polypeptide(L)'
;MHLYKNLWKEHKGIGVRRLLWSAARSTTPYHFNQNMEALKKLAPRAYDWLAAKPKSQWSRSAFRDICKSDMFVNNNCEVFNNAINKFRGMGIVTMFIGIQNTCMERICKRLTKMDKRDTIFCTKPLKKLHK
;
A
#
# COMPACT_ATOMS: atom_id res chain seq x y z
N MET A 1 -1.51 2.01 -4.97
CA MET A 1 -2.20 3.24 -4.52
C MET A 1 -3.13 3.71 -5.65
N HIS A 2 -4.45 3.74 -5.45
CA HIS A 2 -5.40 4.21 -6.48
C HIS A 2 -5.16 5.66 -6.89
N LEU A 3 -4.70 6.49 -5.95
CA LEU A 3 -4.30 7.87 -6.23
C LEU A 3 -3.25 7.97 -7.35
N TYR A 4 -2.26 7.06 -7.40
CA TYR A 4 -1.30 7.01 -8.51
C TYR A 4 -1.97 6.61 -9.83
N LYS A 5 -2.84 5.57 -9.82
CA LYS A 5 -3.55 5.14 -11.03
C LYS A 5 -4.39 6.27 -11.61
N ASN A 6 -5.04 7.06 -10.76
CA ASN A 6 -5.84 8.21 -11.16
C ASN A 6 -4.97 9.37 -11.66
N LEU A 7 -3.88 9.69 -10.95
CA LEU A 7 -2.92 10.71 -11.38
C LEU A 7 -2.32 10.36 -12.75
N TRP A 8 -1.99 9.10 -13.00
CA TRP A 8 -1.40 8.65 -14.26
C TRP A 8 -2.36 8.79 -15.46
N LYS A 9 -3.68 8.72 -15.24
CA LYS A 9 -4.68 8.93 -16.29
C LYS A 9 -4.69 10.38 -16.76
N GLU A 10 -4.56 11.33 -15.83
CA GLU A 10 -4.63 12.77 -16.12
C GLU A 10 -3.25 13.39 -16.42
N HIS A 11 -2.20 12.89 -15.79
CA HIS A 11 -0.84 13.44 -15.84
C HIS A 11 0.21 12.31 -15.98
N LYS A 12 0.65 12.08 -17.22
CA LYS A 12 1.69 11.09 -17.54
C LYS A 12 3.08 11.67 -17.29
N GLY A 13 3.95 10.92 -16.63
CA GLY A 13 5.35 11.32 -16.43
C GLY A 13 6.07 10.56 -15.32
N ILE A 14 7.27 10.06 -15.62
CA ILE A 14 8.09 9.30 -14.65
C ILE A 14 8.55 10.21 -13.49
N GLY A 15 8.88 11.48 -13.77
CA GLY A 15 9.25 12.47 -12.75
C GLY A 15 8.11 12.79 -11.78
N VAL A 16 6.90 12.97 -12.30
CA VAL A 16 5.67 13.18 -11.52
C VAL A 16 5.40 11.98 -10.61
N ARG A 17 5.53 10.76 -11.14
CA ARG A 17 5.42 9.53 -10.35
C ARG A 17 6.42 9.54 -9.20
N ARG A 18 7.70 9.79 -9.46
CA ARG A 18 8.74 9.74 -8.43
C ARG A 18 8.43 10.73 -7.30
N LEU A 19 8.08 11.97 -7.65
CA LEU A 19 7.77 13.03 -6.69
C LEU A 19 6.50 12.74 -5.88
N LEU A 20 5.45 12.19 -6.50
CA LEU A 20 4.27 11.69 -5.79
C LEU A 20 4.63 10.65 -4.72
N TRP A 21 5.44 9.64 -5.08
CA TRP A 21 5.82 8.60 -4.12
C TRP A 21 6.76 9.11 -3.03
N SER A 22 7.59 10.11 -3.31
CA SER A 22 8.42 10.78 -2.30
C SER A 22 7.58 11.62 -1.34
N ALA A 23 6.63 12.41 -1.85
CA ALA A 23 5.69 13.17 -1.03
C ALA A 23 4.79 12.25 -0.18
N ALA A 24 4.23 11.20 -0.77
CA ALA A 24 3.37 10.24 -0.07
C ALA A 24 4.09 9.52 1.09
N ARG A 25 5.38 9.20 0.92
CA ARG A 25 6.22 8.51 1.92
C ARG A 25 6.88 9.44 2.93
N SER A 26 6.84 10.75 2.71
CA SER A 26 7.45 11.72 3.62
C SER A 26 6.80 11.60 5.00
N THR A 27 7.62 11.41 6.02
CA THR A 27 7.16 11.28 7.41
C THR A 27 6.99 12.64 8.09
N THR A 28 7.71 13.65 7.64
CA THR A 28 7.64 15.01 8.17
C THR A 28 6.94 15.97 7.20
N PRO A 29 6.20 16.97 7.69
CA PRO A 29 5.61 18.02 6.86
C PRO A 29 6.66 18.79 6.03
N TYR A 30 7.87 18.95 6.56
CA TYR A 30 8.98 19.61 5.87
C TYR A 30 9.35 18.90 4.56
N HIS A 31 9.66 17.60 4.61
CA HIS A 31 10.01 16.83 3.41
C HIS A 31 8.82 16.69 2.45
N PHE A 32 7.60 16.62 2.99
CA PHE A 32 6.40 16.65 2.17
C PHE A 32 6.32 17.93 1.33
N ASN A 33 6.45 19.10 1.97
CA ASN A 33 6.39 20.38 1.30
C ASN A 33 7.51 20.53 0.26
N GLN A 34 8.74 20.11 0.57
CA GLN A 34 9.83 20.11 -0.41
C GLN A 34 9.51 19.29 -1.66
N ASN A 35 8.97 18.09 -1.50
CA ASN A 35 8.58 17.23 -2.63
C ASN A 35 7.40 17.80 -3.43
N MET A 36 6.44 18.46 -2.76
CA MET A 36 5.32 19.13 -3.41
C MET A 36 5.75 20.37 -4.19
N GLU A 37 6.70 21.16 -3.68
CA GLU A 37 7.30 22.29 -4.40
C GLU A 37 8.08 21.83 -5.64
N ALA A 38 8.85 20.75 -5.52
CA ALA A 38 9.51 20.14 -6.67
C ALA A 38 8.49 19.64 -7.72
N LEU A 39 7.35 19.09 -7.27
CA LEU A 39 6.26 18.69 -8.16
C LEU A 39 5.62 19.89 -8.86
N LYS A 40 5.42 21.00 -8.14
CA LYS A 40 4.87 22.25 -8.69
C LYS A 40 5.76 22.80 -9.81
N LYS A 41 7.08 22.79 -9.62
CA LYS A 41 8.06 23.21 -10.65
C LYS A 41 8.04 22.29 -11.88
N LEU A 42 7.90 20.99 -11.68
CA LEU A 42 7.92 20.01 -12.78
C LEU A 42 6.59 19.96 -13.56
N ALA A 43 5.46 19.98 -12.85
CA ALA A 43 4.13 19.80 -13.40
C ALA A 43 3.08 20.54 -12.54
N PRO A 44 2.84 21.83 -12.80
CA PRO A 44 1.91 22.65 -12.01
C PRO A 44 0.49 22.05 -11.94
N ARG A 45 -0.04 21.57 -13.07
CA ARG A 45 -1.38 20.95 -13.12
C ARG A 45 -1.49 19.70 -12.24
N ALA A 46 -0.43 18.88 -12.20
CA ALA A 46 -0.39 17.69 -11.35
C ALA A 46 -0.31 18.07 -9.87
N TYR A 47 0.39 19.15 -9.54
CA TYR A 47 0.39 19.72 -8.19
C TYR A 47 -1.00 20.16 -7.78
N ASP A 48 -1.71 20.94 -8.61
CA ASP A 48 -3.06 21.44 -8.28
C ASP A 48 -4.04 20.29 -8.04
N TRP A 49 -4.00 19.27 -8.89
CA TRP A 49 -4.82 18.07 -8.74
C TRP A 49 -4.54 17.28 -7.45
N LEU A 50 -3.28 17.22 -7.03
CA LEU A 50 -2.87 16.58 -5.78
C LEU A 50 -3.22 17.42 -4.55
N ALA A 51 -3.04 18.73 -4.64
CA ALA A 51 -3.32 19.69 -3.58
C ALA A 51 -4.83 19.77 -3.28
N ALA A 52 -5.69 19.55 -4.29
CA ALA A 52 -7.14 19.47 -4.11
C ALA A 52 -7.59 18.29 -3.23
N LYS A 53 -6.74 17.27 -3.00
CA LYS A 53 -7.10 16.09 -2.21
C LYS A 53 -6.62 16.20 -0.77
N PRO A 54 -7.42 15.79 0.23
CA PRO A 54 -7.02 15.87 1.63
C PRO A 54 -5.72 15.08 1.89
N LYS A 55 -4.69 15.76 2.41
CA LYS A 55 -3.36 15.17 2.69
C LYS A 55 -3.46 13.93 3.59
N SER A 56 -4.39 13.92 4.53
CA SER A 56 -4.67 12.80 5.45
C SER A 56 -5.09 11.50 4.75
N GLN A 57 -5.50 11.55 3.48
CA GLN A 57 -5.90 10.36 2.72
C GLN A 57 -4.74 9.68 2.00
N TRP A 58 -3.60 10.36 1.83
CA TRP A 58 -2.56 9.86 0.91
C TRP A 58 -1.13 10.18 1.28
N SER A 59 -0.88 11.06 2.25
CA SER A 59 0.47 11.38 2.72
C SER A 59 0.67 10.97 4.17
N ARG A 60 1.77 10.25 4.41
CA ARG A 60 2.14 9.72 5.73
C ARG A 60 2.40 10.83 6.76
N SER A 61 2.89 11.98 6.33
CA SER A 61 3.12 13.15 7.20
C SER A 61 1.83 13.75 7.77
N ALA A 62 0.67 13.38 7.22
CA ALA A 62 -0.65 13.85 7.64
C ALA A 62 -1.54 12.73 8.19
N PHE A 63 -1.02 11.51 8.36
CA PHE A 63 -1.75 10.42 8.99
C PHE A 63 -1.81 10.61 10.50
N ARG A 64 -2.87 10.08 11.13
CA ARG A 64 -3.01 10.08 12.59
C ARG A 64 -1.96 9.14 13.21
N ASP A 65 -1.39 9.54 14.33
CA ASP A 65 -0.37 8.76 15.06
C ASP A 65 -0.88 7.43 15.64
N ILE A 66 -2.21 7.24 15.67
CA ILE A 66 -2.88 6.06 16.23
C ILE A 66 -2.57 4.79 15.41
N CYS A 67 -2.29 4.91 14.10
CA CYS A 67 -2.06 3.76 13.23
C CYS A 67 -0.78 3.93 12.38
N LYS A 68 0.34 3.46 12.92
CA LYS A 68 1.65 3.42 12.23
C LYS A 68 1.77 2.15 11.39
N SER A 69 1.03 2.06 10.28
CA SER A 69 1.25 0.99 9.30
C SER A 69 2.31 1.40 8.28
N ASP A 70 3.27 0.52 8.00
CA ASP A 70 4.22 0.72 6.91
C ASP A 70 3.60 0.52 5.51
N MET A 71 2.45 -0.14 5.46
CA MET A 71 1.69 -0.32 4.23
C MET A 71 0.75 0.87 3.98
N PHE A 72 1.28 1.90 3.32
CA PHE A 72 0.50 3.06 2.85
C PHE A 72 -0.20 2.82 1.48
N VAL A 73 0.01 1.64 0.88
CA VAL A 73 -0.66 1.22 -0.35
C VAL A 73 -1.92 0.42 0.01
N ASN A 74 -3.04 0.73 -0.65
CA ASN A 74 -4.33 0.00 -0.58
C ASN A 74 -4.27 -1.50 -0.97
N ASN A 75 -3.06 -2.06 -1.10
CA ASN A 75 -2.80 -3.44 -1.42
C ASN A 75 -3.47 -4.41 -0.43
N ASN A 76 -3.57 -4.05 0.85
CA ASN A 76 -4.20 -4.93 1.83
C ASN A 76 -5.70 -5.10 1.58
N CYS A 77 -6.42 -3.99 1.32
CA CYS A 77 -7.83 -4.06 1.00
C CYS A 77 -8.07 -4.69 -0.37
N GLU A 78 -7.24 -4.40 -1.38
CA GLU A 78 -7.33 -5.04 -2.70
C GLU A 78 -7.14 -6.57 -2.59
N VAL A 79 -6.11 -7.03 -1.87
CA VAL A 79 -5.83 -8.47 -1.66
C VAL A 79 -6.93 -9.13 -0.84
N PHE A 80 -7.43 -8.47 0.19
CA PHE A 80 -8.53 -8.98 1.00
C PHE A 80 -9.82 -9.09 0.18
N ASN A 81 -10.21 -8.03 -0.51
CA ASN A 81 -11.41 -8.02 -1.36
C ASN A 81 -11.35 -9.11 -2.43
N ASN A 82 -10.20 -9.29 -3.07
CA ASN A 82 -10.02 -10.36 -4.05
C ASN A 82 -10.13 -11.76 -3.41
N ALA A 83 -9.60 -11.93 -2.20
CA ALA A 83 -9.67 -13.21 -1.48
C ALA A 83 -11.11 -13.60 -1.11
N ILE A 84 -11.94 -12.63 -0.72
CA ILE A 84 -13.33 -12.87 -0.34
C ILE A 84 -14.31 -12.86 -1.52
N ASN A 85 -13.90 -12.35 -2.68
CA ASN A 85 -14.80 -12.14 -3.83
C ASN A 85 -15.54 -13.42 -4.24
N LYS A 86 -14.83 -14.56 -4.24
CA LYS A 86 -15.41 -15.88 -4.56
C LYS A 86 -16.46 -16.38 -3.56
N PHE A 87 -16.52 -15.81 -2.36
CA PHE A 87 -17.46 -16.21 -1.30
C PHE A 87 -18.65 -15.25 -1.16
N ARG A 88 -18.59 -14.06 -1.75
CA ARG A 88 -19.61 -13.00 -1.58
C ARG A 88 -21.01 -13.39 -2.08
N GLY A 89 -21.10 -14.29 -3.05
CA GLY A 89 -22.38 -14.78 -3.58
C GLY A 89 -22.95 -15.99 -2.84
N MET A 90 -22.28 -16.46 -1.78
CA MET A 90 -22.70 -17.65 -1.03
C MET A 90 -23.56 -17.25 0.19
N GLY A 91 -24.30 -18.22 0.73
CA GLY A 91 -25.01 -18.03 2.00
C GLY A 91 -24.04 -17.66 3.13
N ILE A 92 -24.53 -16.92 4.13
CA ILE A 92 -23.69 -16.32 5.19
C ILE A 92 -22.79 -17.35 5.89
N VAL A 93 -23.33 -18.53 6.20
CA VAL A 93 -22.60 -19.63 6.84
C VAL A 93 -21.50 -20.15 5.92
N THR A 94 -21.83 -20.46 4.67
CA THR A 94 -20.88 -20.95 3.66
C THR A 94 -19.77 -19.93 3.38
N MET A 95 -20.10 -18.64 3.37
CA MET A 95 -19.12 -17.55 3.20
C MET A 95 -18.10 -17.56 4.34
N PHE A 96 -18.55 -17.62 5.59
CA PHE A 96 -17.64 -17.63 6.74
C PHE A 96 -16.75 -18.87 6.78
N ILE A 97 -17.30 -20.06 6.52
CA ILE A 97 -16.53 -21.31 6.43
C ILE A 97 -15.47 -21.20 5.32
N GLY A 98 -15.85 -20.68 4.15
CA GLY A 98 -14.92 -20.50 3.03
C GLY A 98 -13.77 -19.55 3.34
N ILE A 99 -14.06 -18.44 4.03
CA ILE A 99 -13.05 -17.48 4.50
C ILE A 99 -12.13 -18.15 5.53
N GLN A 100 -12.69 -18.85 6.52
CA GLN A 100 -11.92 -19.55 7.55
C GLN A 100 -10.98 -20.59 6.93
N ASN A 101 -11.48 -21.46 6.06
CA ASN A 101 -10.67 -22.46 5.36
C ASN A 101 -9.55 -21.82 4.55
N THR A 102 -9.84 -20.73 3.83
CA THR A 102 -8.81 -19.99 3.08
C THR A 102 -7.72 -19.43 4.00
N CYS A 103 -8.08 -18.91 5.18
CA CYS A 103 -7.12 -18.44 6.18
C CYS A 103 -6.28 -19.59 6.73
N MET A 104 -6.90 -20.70 7.14
CA MET A 104 -6.20 -21.88 7.66
C MET A 104 -5.23 -22.46 6.64
N GLU A 105 -5.67 -22.68 5.39
CA GLU A 105 -4.79 -23.15 4.32
C GLU A 105 -3.56 -22.25 4.13
N ARG A 106 -3.75 -20.92 4.18
CA ARG A 106 -2.65 -19.96 4.03
C ARG A 106 -1.66 -20.04 5.18
N ILE A 107 -2.14 -20.22 6.41
CA ILE A 107 -1.30 -20.39 7.59
C ILE A 107 -0.52 -21.71 7.47
N CYS A 108 -1.19 -22.83 7.22
CA CYS A 108 -0.54 -24.13 7.03
C CYS A 108 0.52 -24.08 5.92
N LYS A 109 0.19 -23.53 4.74
CA LYS A 109 1.14 -23.36 3.63
C LYS A 109 2.37 -22.52 4.01
N ARG A 110 2.24 -21.55 4.93
CA ARG A 110 3.37 -20.75 5.42
C ARG A 110 4.18 -21.52 6.45
N LEU A 111 3.54 -22.21 7.39
CA LEU A 111 4.20 -23.05 8.40
C LEU A 111 5.00 -24.17 7.73
N THR A 112 4.42 -24.92 6.80
CA THR A 112 5.14 -25.97 6.05
C THR A 112 6.32 -25.42 5.24
N LYS A 113 6.26 -24.16 4.79
CA LYS A 113 7.40 -23.51 4.11
C LYS A 113 8.50 -23.09 5.09
N MET A 114 8.15 -22.76 6.34
CA MET A 114 9.09 -22.43 7.39
C MET A 114 9.77 -23.69 7.95
N ASP A 115 9.00 -24.76 8.14
CA ASP A 115 9.49 -26.06 8.62
C ASP A 115 10.57 -26.65 7.70
N LYS A 116 10.43 -26.46 6.38
CA LYS A 116 11.45 -26.86 5.39
C LYS A 116 12.71 -25.99 5.38
N ARG A 117 12.85 -25.01 6.28
CA ARG A 117 13.96 -24.06 6.28
C ARG A 117 14.73 -24.16 7.58
N ASP A 118 16.05 -24.23 7.44
CA ASP A 118 17.01 -24.28 8.54
C ASP A 118 17.29 -22.90 9.18
N THR A 119 16.51 -21.89 8.81
CA THR A 119 16.71 -20.50 9.23
C THR A 119 15.45 -19.96 9.89
N ILE A 120 15.63 -19.27 11.02
CA ILE A 120 14.54 -18.62 11.79
C ILE A 120 13.80 -17.57 10.93
N PHE A 121 14.49 -16.97 9.96
CA PHE A 121 13.92 -15.92 9.10
C PHE A 121 13.52 -16.45 7.72
N CYS A 122 12.40 -15.95 7.20
CA CYS A 122 12.05 -16.13 5.80
C CYS A 122 13.09 -15.45 4.88
N THR A 123 13.36 -16.05 3.72
CA THR A 123 14.41 -15.60 2.79
C THR A 123 14.26 -14.16 2.31
N LYS A 124 13.02 -13.64 2.19
CA LYS A 124 12.76 -12.27 1.72
C LYS A 124 13.12 -11.20 2.77
N PRO A 125 12.66 -11.28 4.03
CA PRO A 125 13.15 -10.43 5.11
C PRO A 125 14.67 -10.54 5.33
N LEU A 126 15.24 -11.75 5.30
CA LEU A 126 16.68 -11.94 5.50
C LEU A 126 17.52 -11.18 4.46
N LYS A 127 17.13 -11.23 3.18
CA LYS A 127 17.76 -10.45 2.10
C LYS A 127 17.65 -8.93 2.26
N LYS A 128 16.70 -8.44 3.07
CA LYS A 128 16.57 -7.00 3.38
C LYS A 128 17.37 -6.60 4.62
N LEU A 129 17.68 -7.55 5.51
CA LEU A 129 18.51 -7.31 6.69
C LEU A 129 20.00 -7.26 6.34
N HIS A 130 20.42 -8.03 5.34
CA HIS A 130 21.82 -8.07 4.87
C HIS A 130 22.11 -7.06 3.74
N LYS A 131 21.34 -5.97 3.69
CA LYS A 131 21.44 -4.93 2.68
C LYS A 131 21.31 -3.57 3.33
#